data_AF-A0A1C5NX40-F1
#
_entry.id   AF-A0A1C5NX40-F1
#
_cell.length_a   1.000
_cell.length_b   1.000
_cell.length_c   1.000
_cell.angle_alpha   90.00
_cell.angle_beta   90.00
_cell.angle_gamma   90.00
#
_symmetry.space_group_name_H-M   'P 1'
#
loop_
_entity.id
_entity.type
_entity.pdbx_description
1 polymer ?
#
loop_
_entity_poly.entity_id
_entity_poly.type
_entity_poly.pdbx_seq_one_letter_code
_entity_poly.pdbx_strand_id
1 'polypeptide(L)'
;MILTTERLILRPWKETDAESLYEYAKDPDIGPSAGWPVHQNIAESREVIQNVFQGKECYAVCEKGTDRAIGAIELKLNGSTDMTEQDKECELGYWLGKPFWGRGYIPEAAEELIHRGFEDLGMTTIWCRYYDGNEKSKRVQEKLGFLYHHTCDEVPVPLLNEVRVEHTNYMTGNQWKMRHERREKIKMFRPIRRKKRMISEKDAKKLLLHEKRAVLAVNGDDGYPFAFPINYFYEPESEKIYFHGAKAGHKVDALKKDDKVCFTVYGNEKHEEGDWAPYLQSVVIFGRCHLIEDSGITEAKVRELAEKYYPTKEEIDAEIAADIKAVQLYEITIEHMSGKQIHEK
;
A
#
# COMPACT_ATOMS: atom_id res chain seq x y z
N MET A 1 22.76 12.98 -8.04
CA MET A 1 21.49 12.37 -8.50
C MET A 1 20.38 13.39 -8.36
N ILE A 2 19.33 13.33 -9.18
CA ILE A 2 18.14 14.18 -9.02
C ILE A 2 16.92 13.25 -8.91
N LEU A 3 16.09 13.45 -7.90
CA LEU A 3 14.83 12.73 -7.70
C LEU A 3 13.66 13.69 -7.91
N THR A 4 12.58 13.20 -8.48
CA THR A 4 11.40 14.02 -8.78
C THR A 4 10.15 13.36 -8.23
N THR A 5 9.40 14.11 -7.43
CA THR A 5 8.10 13.67 -6.91
C THR A 5 6.98 14.32 -7.72
N GLU A 6 5.73 14.31 -7.24
CA GLU A 6 4.62 15.01 -7.90
C GLU A 6 4.90 16.52 -8.00
N ARG A 7 5.31 17.15 -6.90
CA ARG A 7 5.43 18.60 -6.74
C ARG A 7 6.86 19.09 -6.49
N LEU A 8 7.80 18.19 -6.16
CA LEU A 8 9.15 18.56 -5.72
C LEU A 8 10.24 18.00 -6.65
N ILE A 9 11.39 18.65 -6.57
CA ILE A 9 12.67 18.19 -7.08
C ILE A 9 13.61 18.10 -5.87
N LEU A 10 14.20 16.92 -5.67
CA LEU A 10 15.25 16.69 -4.68
C LEU A 10 16.57 16.60 -5.43
N ARG A 11 17.48 17.53 -5.17
CA ARG A 11 18.73 17.64 -5.92
C ARG A 11 19.89 18.00 -5.00
N PRO A 12 21.15 17.80 -5.42
CA PRO A 12 22.30 18.14 -4.59
C PRO A 12 22.30 19.64 -4.27
N TRP A 13 22.84 20.00 -3.11
CA TRP A 13 23.01 21.40 -2.74
C TRP A 13 23.98 22.12 -3.68
N LYS A 14 23.68 23.38 -3.97
CA LYS A 14 24.51 24.30 -4.77
C LYS A 14 24.95 25.44 -3.87
N GLU A 15 26.15 25.99 -4.07
CA GLU A 15 26.59 27.16 -3.28
C GLU A 15 25.66 28.37 -3.43
N THR A 16 24.99 28.49 -4.59
CA THR A 16 24.01 29.54 -4.86
C THR A 16 22.76 29.43 -3.98
N ASP A 17 22.53 28.30 -3.32
CA ASP A 17 21.41 28.13 -2.40
C ASP A 17 21.62 28.85 -1.07
N ALA A 18 22.83 29.32 -0.77
CA ALA A 18 23.18 29.93 0.51
C ALA A 18 22.22 31.06 0.90
N GLU A 19 21.73 31.85 -0.05
CA GLU A 19 20.74 32.90 0.18
C GLU A 19 19.39 32.33 0.64
N SER A 20 18.87 31.35 -0.09
CA SER A 20 17.59 30.69 0.26
C SER A 20 17.67 29.86 1.54
N LEU A 21 18.82 29.21 1.78
CA LEU A 21 19.11 28.51 3.03
C LEU A 21 19.09 29.49 4.19
N TYR A 22 19.84 30.59 4.12
CA TYR A 22 19.86 31.61 5.16
C TYR A 22 18.47 32.19 5.43
N GLU A 23 17.70 32.46 4.38
CA GLU A 23 16.36 33.05 4.53
C GLU A 23 15.45 32.23 5.45
N TYR A 24 15.53 30.90 5.37
CA TYR A 24 14.73 30.02 6.21
C TYR A 24 15.45 29.64 7.50
N ALA A 25 16.73 29.29 7.44
CA ALA A 25 17.49 28.79 8.59
C ALA A 25 17.75 29.84 9.69
N LYS A 26 17.52 31.13 9.42
CA LYS A 26 17.54 32.19 10.43
C LYS A 26 16.30 32.22 11.33
N ASP A 27 15.22 31.52 10.97
CA ASP A 27 13.99 31.48 11.77
C ASP A 27 14.16 30.51 12.97
N PRO A 28 13.91 30.96 14.22
CA PRO A 28 14.12 30.16 15.43
C PRO A 28 13.20 28.93 15.54
N ASP A 29 12.13 28.84 14.74
CA ASP A 29 11.25 27.68 14.74
C ASP A 29 11.75 26.53 13.83
N ILE A 30 12.89 26.70 13.14
CA ILE A 30 13.45 25.69 12.21
C ILE A 30 14.60 24.92 12.85
N GLY A 31 15.78 25.53 12.88
CA GLY A 31 17.00 24.85 13.28
C GLY A 31 16.98 24.30 14.70
N PRO A 32 16.56 25.10 15.70
CA PRO A 32 16.55 24.65 17.08
C PRO A 32 15.71 23.39 17.29
N SER A 33 14.59 23.22 16.59
CA SER A 33 13.78 21.99 16.67
C SER A 33 14.46 20.75 16.06
N ALA A 34 15.46 20.95 15.21
CA ALA A 34 16.28 19.91 14.59
C ALA A 34 17.70 19.80 15.21
N GLY A 35 17.97 20.55 16.30
CA GLY A 35 19.20 20.43 17.08
C GLY A 35 20.37 21.31 16.64
N TRP A 36 20.14 22.35 15.82
CA TRP A 36 21.19 23.28 15.37
C TRP A 36 20.77 24.75 15.53
N PRO A 37 21.70 25.70 15.75
CA PRO A 37 21.39 27.11 16.00
C PRO A 37 20.90 27.82 14.74
N VAL A 38 20.16 28.92 14.89
CA VAL A 38 19.78 29.74 13.73
C VAL A 38 21.02 30.27 13.01
N HIS A 39 20.98 30.23 11.67
CA HIS A 39 22.07 30.80 10.87
C HIS A 39 22.10 32.33 11.04
N GLN A 40 23.29 32.89 11.23
CA GLN A 40 23.52 34.31 11.47
C GLN A 40 23.63 35.10 10.18
N ASN A 41 24.21 34.51 9.13
CA ASN A 41 24.40 35.17 7.85
C ASN A 41 24.50 34.17 6.66
N ILE A 42 24.58 34.73 5.45
CA ILE A 42 24.69 33.96 4.20
C ILE A 42 26.03 33.21 4.11
N ALA A 43 27.12 33.77 4.67
CA ALA A 43 28.43 33.12 4.63
C ALA A 43 28.43 31.82 5.45
N GLU A 44 27.86 31.84 6.65
CA GLU A 44 27.65 30.64 7.46
C GLU A 44 26.78 29.60 6.73
N SER A 45 25.71 30.03 6.06
CA SER A 45 24.87 29.12 5.27
C SER A 45 25.65 28.47 4.13
N ARG A 46 26.58 29.21 3.50
CA ARG A 46 27.47 28.66 2.48
C ARG A 46 28.44 27.64 3.09
N GLU A 47 28.99 27.91 4.27
CA GLU A 47 29.84 26.97 4.99
C GLU A 47 29.09 25.68 5.37
N VAL A 48 27.82 25.78 5.77
CA VAL A 48 26.98 24.60 6.04
C VAL A 48 26.76 23.77 4.78
N ILE A 49 26.48 24.40 3.63
CA ILE A 49 26.37 23.69 2.35
C ILE A 49 27.69 22.98 2.03
N GLN A 50 28.81 23.67 2.21
CA GLN A 50 30.13 23.15 1.89
C GLN A 50 30.58 22.05 2.84
N ASN A 51 30.22 22.06 4.11
CA ASN A 51 30.81 21.15 5.11
C ASN A 51 29.83 20.11 5.68
N VAL A 52 28.53 20.39 5.66
CA VAL A 52 27.50 19.54 6.27
C VAL A 52 26.69 18.81 5.20
N PHE A 53 26.26 19.51 4.15
CA PHE A 53 25.41 18.93 3.10
C PHE A 53 26.20 18.24 1.97
N GLN A 54 27.30 17.57 2.32
CA GLN A 54 28.13 16.79 1.40
C GLN A 54 27.71 15.32 1.27
N GLY A 55 26.74 14.86 2.08
CA GLY A 55 26.28 13.46 2.06
C GLY A 55 25.78 13.02 0.68
N LYS A 56 26.14 11.79 0.27
CA LYS A 56 25.74 11.24 -1.05
C LYS A 56 24.23 11.23 -1.28
N GLU A 57 23.47 11.06 -0.20
CA GLU A 57 22.00 11.04 -0.19
C GLU A 57 21.46 12.25 0.59
N CYS A 58 22.15 13.39 0.53
CA CYS A 58 21.71 14.67 1.09
C CYS A 58 21.23 15.60 -0.02
N TYR A 59 19.98 16.08 0.10
CA TYR A 59 19.30 16.81 -0.96
C TYR A 59 18.69 18.11 -0.45
N ALA A 60 18.77 19.13 -1.29
CA ALA A 60 17.91 20.30 -1.18
C ALA A 60 16.52 19.95 -1.72
N VAL A 61 15.48 20.33 -0.98
CA VAL A 61 14.09 20.22 -1.41
C VAL A 61 13.73 21.49 -2.18
N CYS A 62 13.26 21.35 -3.43
CA CYS A 62 12.84 22.47 -4.28
C CYS A 62 11.41 22.24 -4.80
N GLU A 63 10.57 23.27 -4.85
CA GLU A 63 9.28 23.21 -5.57
C GLU A 63 9.51 23.17 -7.08
N LYS A 64 8.79 22.29 -7.80
CA LYS A 64 8.86 22.25 -9.27
C LYS A 64 8.55 23.62 -9.88
N GLY A 65 9.30 23.96 -10.92
CA GLY A 65 9.21 25.28 -11.57
C GLY A 65 10.03 26.36 -10.86
N THR A 66 10.68 26.05 -9.73
CA THR A 66 11.62 26.93 -9.05
C THR A 66 12.94 26.21 -8.82
N ASP A 67 14.09 26.89 -8.96
CA ASP A 67 15.40 26.32 -8.61
C ASP A 67 15.80 26.63 -7.15
N ARG A 68 14.83 27.10 -6.35
CA ARG A 68 15.06 27.62 -5.01
C ARG A 68 14.97 26.51 -3.96
N ALA A 69 16.01 26.35 -3.15
CA ALA A 69 16.00 25.43 -2.02
C ALA A 69 15.05 25.95 -0.92
N ILE A 70 14.11 25.12 -0.49
CA ILE A 70 13.11 25.43 0.54
C ILE A 70 13.24 24.57 1.79
N GLY A 71 14.16 23.61 1.81
CA GLY A 71 14.40 22.70 2.91
C GLY A 71 15.52 21.71 2.60
N ALA A 72 15.82 20.83 3.54
CA ALA A 72 16.74 19.72 3.35
C ALA A 72 16.05 18.40 3.65
N ILE A 73 16.47 17.35 2.96
CA ILE A 73 16.13 15.97 3.30
C ILE A 73 17.32 15.08 2.99
N GLU A 74 17.58 14.11 3.86
CA GLU A 74 18.73 13.22 3.69
C GLU A 74 18.50 11.82 4.23
N LEU A 75 19.20 10.86 3.64
CA LEU A 75 19.51 9.58 4.26
C LEU A 75 20.96 9.59 4.73
N LYS A 76 21.18 9.63 6.04
CA LYS A 76 22.50 9.45 6.64
C LYS A 76 22.84 7.96 6.58
N LEU A 77 23.80 7.61 5.74
CA LEU A 77 24.31 6.25 5.59
C LEU A 77 25.39 5.95 6.64
N ASN A 78 25.65 4.66 6.86
CA ASN A 78 26.62 4.02 7.77
C ASN A 78 27.69 4.94 8.40
N GLY A 79 27.84 4.86 9.72
CA GLY A 79 28.92 5.54 10.47
C GLY A 79 28.79 7.07 10.55
N SER A 80 27.72 7.64 10.01
CA SER A 80 27.42 9.07 10.12
C SER A 80 26.62 9.41 11.38
N THR A 81 26.01 8.39 12.02
CA THR A 81 25.31 8.49 13.31
C THR A 81 25.49 7.21 14.13
N ASP A 82 25.39 7.34 15.46
CA ASP A 82 25.63 6.26 16.44
C ASP A 82 24.71 5.03 16.29
N MET A 83 23.65 5.12 15.49
CA MET A 83 22.65 4.05 15.32
C MET A 83 22.82 3.22 14.06
N THR A 84 23.61 3.69 13.09
CA THR A 84 23.86 2.96 11.83
C THR A 84 25.05 2.02 12.00
N GLU A 85 24.93 1.09 12.94
CA GLU A 85 26.00 0.13 13.26
C GLU A 85 26.14 -0.97 12.20
N GLN A 86 25.13 -1.12 11.33
CA GLN A 86 25.09 -2.14 10.28
C GLN A 86 25.08 -1.51 8.88
N ASP A 87 25.71 -2.19 7.94
CA ASP A 87 25.88 -1.69 6.57
C ASP A 87 24.58 -1.43 5.78
N LYS A 88 23.45 -1.91 6.30
CA LYS A 88 22.12 -1.86 5.68
C LYS A 88 21.13 -1.01 6.45
N GLU A 89 21.60 -0.12 7.32
CA GLU A 89 20.75 0.79 8.06
C GLU A 89 21.11 2.24 7.76
N CYS A 90 20.10 3.10 7.72
CA CYS A 90 20.29 4.52 7.52
C CYS A 90 19.31 5.35 8.35
N GLU A 91 19.59 6.64 8.49
CA GLU A 91 18.72 7.57 9.22
C GLU A 91 18.15 8.64 8.29
N LEU A 92 16.84 8.82 8.32
CA LEU A 92 16.13 9.88 7.62
C LEU A 92 16.14 11.16 8.45
N GLY A 93 16.74 12.22 7.91
CA GLY A 93 16.74 13.57 8.46
C GLY A 93 16.05 14.57 7.52
N TYR A 94 15.36 15.57 8.08
CA TYR A 94 14.75 16.63 7.27
C TYR A 94 14.48 17.91 8.06
N TRP A 95 14.39 19.02 7.33
CA TRP A 95 13.75 20.25 7.78
C TRP A 95 13.15 21.00 6.57
N LEU A 96 12.19 21.87 6.83
CA LEU A 96 11.51 22.66 5.79
C LEU A 96 11.35 24.11 6.25
N GLY A 97 11.46 25.05 5.32
CA GLY A 97 11.14 26.46 5.53
C GLY A 97 9.71 26.65 6.05
N LYS A 98 9.56 27.51 7.06
CA LYS A 98 8.27 27.81 7.72
C LYS A 98 7.13 28.18 6.76
N PRO A 99 7.34 28.97 5.68
CA PRO A 99 6.28 29.29 4.71
C PRO A 99 5.69 28.09 3.95
N PHE A 100 6.39 26.95 3.96
CA PHE A 100 6.01 25.73 3.23
C PHE A 100 5.44 24.63 4.14
N TRP A 101 5.35 24.88 5.45
CA TRP A 101 4.72 23.95 6.38
C TRP A 101 3.25 23.73 6.06
N GLY A 102 2.73 22.56 6.46
CA GLY A 102 1.32 22.20 6.25
C GLY A 102 0.96 21.78 4.83
N ARG A 103 1.86 21.91 3.85
CA ARG A 103 1.61 21.52 2.44
C ARG A 103 1.88 20.05 2.11
N GLY A 104 2.40 19.31 3.09
CA GLY A 104 2.73 17.88 2.95
C GLY A 104 4.03 17.60 2.18
N TYR A 105 4.92 18.59 2.02
CA TYR A 105 6.15 18.43 1.23
C TYR A 105 7.17 17.47 1.84
N ILE A 106 7.40 17.52 3.15
CA ILE A 106 8.32 16.54 3.77
C ILE A 106 7.79 15.11 3.66
N PRO A 107 6.52 14.78 3.98
CA PRO A 107 6.00 13.45 3.72
C PRO A 107 6.17 12.99 2.27
N GLU A 108 5.95 13.87 1.29
CA GLU A 108 6.15 13.55 -0.13
C GLU A 108 7.63 13.28 -0.47
N ALA A 109 8.54 14.17 -0.06
CA ALA A 109 9.97 14.00 -0.28
C ALA A 109 10.53 12.76 0.44
N ALA A 110 10.05 12.50 1.65
CA ALA A 110 10.46 11.34 2.44
C ALA A 110 9.94 10.03 1.86
N GLU A 111 8.74 9.98 1.27
CA GLU A 111 8.27 8.77 0.58
C GLU A 111 9.21 8.36 -0.56
N GLU A 112 9.72 9.33 -1.32
CA GLU A 112 10.70 9.10 -2.39
C GLU A 112 12.05 8.58 -1.84
N LEU A 113 12.56 9.19 -0.76
CA LEU A 113 13.81 8.74 -0.15
C LEU A 113 13.69 7.39 0.55
N ILE A 114 12.54 7.08 1.15
CA ILE A 114 12.28 5.76 1.72
C ILE A 114 12.27 4.69 0.62
N HIS A 115 11.63 4.98 -0.52
CA HIS A 115 11.68 4.10 -1.70
C HIS A 115 13.12 3.89 -2.17
N ARG A 116 13.88 4.98 -2.35
CA ARG A 116 15.32 4.95 -2.68
C ARG A 116 16.13 4.11 -1.68
N GLY A 117 15.86 4.25 -0.38
CA GLY A 117 16.52 3.48 0.67
C GLY A 117 16.31 1.97 0.51
N PHE A 118 15.06 1.54 0.34
CA PHE A 118 14.72 0.11 0.32
C PHE A 118 14.97 -0.58 -1.03
N GLU A 119 14.52 -0.01 -2.15
CA GLU A 119 14.58 -0.68 -3.46
C GLU A 119 15.95 -0.56 -4.12
N ASP A 120 16.63 0.56 -3.84
CA ASP A 120 17.63 1.12 -4.72
C ASP A 120 19.01 1.10 -4.05
N LEU A 121 19.04 1.30 -2.73
CA LEU A 121 20.23 1.18 -1.87
C LEU A 121 20.26 -0.15 -1.10
N GLY A 122 19.17 -0.92 -1.09
CA GLY A 122 19.09 -2.23 -0.43
C GLY A 122 19.15 -2.18 1.09
N MET A 123 18.70 -1.08 1.70
CA MET A 123 18.60 -0.93 3.15
C MET A 123 17.57 -1.90 3.73
N THR A 124 17.77 -2.33 4.97
CA THR A 124 16.82 -3.19 5.70
C THR A 124 16.00 -2.39 6.70
N THR A 125 16.59 -1.33 7.27
CA THR A 125 15.97 -0.49 8.29
C THR A 125 16.27 0.98 8.01
N ILE A 126 15.25 1.84 8.14
CA ILE A 126 15.40 3.29 8.14
C ILE A 126 14.97 3.81 9.50
N TRP A 127 15.85 4.55 10.16
CA TRP A 127 15.62 5.21 11.44
C TRP A 127 15.17 6.65 11.22
N CYS A 128 14.40 7.20 12.15
CA CYS A 128 14.05 8.62 12.16
C CYS A 128 13.82 9.09 13.59
N ARG A 129 14.34 10.28 13.93
CA ARG A 129 14.37 10.80 15.29
C ARG A 129 13.70 12.16 15.39
N TYR A 130 13.21 12.47 16.58
CA TYR A 130 12.75 13.81 16.90
C TYR A 130 12.92 14.09 18.40
N TYR A 131 13.32 15.32 18.74
CA TYR A 131 13.30 15.77 20.13
C TYR A 131 11.88 15.93 20.64
N ASP A 132 11.66 15.66 21.92
CA ASP A 132 10.39 15.91 22.58
C ASP A 132 9.94 17.38 22.38
N GLY A 133 8.64 17.58 22.18
CA GLY A 133 8.07 18.87 21.78
C GLY A 133 8.11 19.16 20.26
N ASN A 134 8.88 18.42 19.45
CA ASN A 134 8.84 18.55 17.98
C ASN A 134 7.66 17.77 17.35
N GLU A 135 6.45 18.23 17.66
CA GLU A 135 5.19 17.62 17.19
C GLU A 135 5.05 17.58 15.66
N LYS A 136 5.72 18.50 14.95
CA LYS A 136 5.71 18.51 13.48
C LYS A 136 6.45 17.30 12.92
N SER A 137 7.65 17.01 13.44
CA SER A 137 8.41 15.84 13.01
C SER A 137 7.69 14.55 13.38
N LYS A 138 7.17 14.45 14.60
CA LYS A 138 6.35 13.32 15.05
C LYS A 138 5.20 13.01 14.08
N ARG A 139 4.39 14.01 13.72
CA ARG A 139 3.28 13.83 12.78
C ARG A 139 3.72 13.42 11.38
N VAL A 140 4.89 13.88 10.92
CA VAL A 140 5.45 13.43 9.64
C VAL A 140 5.78 11.95 9.70
N GLN A 141 6.49 11.51 10.74
CA GLN A 141 6.88 10.12 10.94
C GLN A 141 5.66 9.18 11.06
N GLU A 142 4.64 9.59 11.82
CA GLU A 142 3.36 8.86 11.92
C GLU A 142 2.67 8.70 10.55
N LYS A 143 2.67 9.75 9.74
CA LYS A 143 2.04 9.75 8.41
C LYS A 143 2.78 8.85 7.41
N LEU A 144 4.10 8.80 7.54
CA LEU A 144 4.98 7.92 6.78
C LEU A 144 4.84 6.46 7.24
N GLY A 145 4.43 6.24 8.49
CA GLY A 145 4.20 4.90 9.07
C GLY A 145 5.40 4.35 9.82
N PHE A 146 6.29 5.23 10.30
CA PHE A 146 7.34 4.84 11.23
C PHE A 146 6.71 4.35 12.54
N LEU A 147 7.33 3.35 13.16
CA LEU A 147 6.92 2.79 14.43
C LEU A 147 7.86 3.25 15.53
N TYR A 148 7.29 3.43 16.72
CA TYR A 148 8.06 3.74 17.92
C TYR A 148 9.03 2.61 18.25
N HIS A 149 10.29 2.98 18.55
CA HIS A 149 11.28 2.05 19.08
C HIS A 149 11.55 2.32 20.56
N HIS A 150 12.11 3.49 20.88
CA HIS A 150 12.52 3.85 22.24
C HIS A 150 12.62 5.36 22.44
N THR A 151 12.77 5.78 23.70
CA THR A 151 13.02 7.16 24.11
C THR A 151 14.31 7.21 24.91
N CYS A 152 15.13 8.21 24.64
CA CYS A 152 16.34 8.52 25.40
C CYS A 152 16.10 9.83 26.16
N ASP A 153 16.13 9.80 27.49
CA ASP A 153 15.78 10.96 28.31
C ASP A 153 16.88 12.03 28.35
N GLU A 154 18.13 11.63 28.16
CA GLU A 154 19.31 12.50 28.26
C GLU A 154 20.17 12.43 27.00
N VAL A 155 19.74 13.11 25.93
CA VAL A 155 20.51 13.25 24.69
C VAL A 155 21.18 14.63 24.63
N PRO A 156 22.52 14.70 24.62
CA PRO A 156 23.23 15.97 24.42
C PRO A 156 22.94 16.56 23.05
N VAL A 157 22.74 17.87 22.99
CA VAL A 157 22.60 18.67 21.76
C VAL A 157 23.73 19.70 21.73
N PRO A 158 24.96 19.31 21.33
CA PRO A 158 26.15 20.13 21.55
C PRO A 158 26.09 21.51 20.90
N LEU A 159 25.49 21.60 19.71
CA LEU A 159 25.36 22.87 18.97
C LEU A 159 24.47 23.90 19.67
N LEU A 160 23.64 23.47 20.62
CA LEU A 160 22.77 24.34 21.43
C LEU A 160 23.18 24.36 22.90
N ASN A 161 24.19 23.57 23.30
CA ASN A 161 24.61 23.39 24.69
C ASN A 161 23.44 23.00 25.63
N GLU A 162 22.62 22.06 25.16
CA GLU A 162 21.43 21.57 25.87
C GLU A 162 21.47 20.04 26.01
N VAL A 163 20.62 19.51 26.90
CA VAL A 163 20.27 18.08 26.97
C VAL A 163 18.77 17.99 26.76
N ARG A 164 18.33 17.06 25.90
CA ARG A 164 16.93 16.89 25.54
C ARG A 164 16.51 15.43 25.58
N VAL A 165 15.21 15.23 25.69
CA VAL A 165 14.56 13.94 25.44
C VAL A 165 14.44 13.74 23.93
N GLU A 166 14.85 12.58 23.42
CA GLU A 166 14.76 12.19 22.02
C GLU A 166 13.92 10.92 21.87
N HIS A 167 13.01 10.93 20.89
CA HIS A 167 12.25 9.75 20.51
C HIS A 167 12.80 9.18 19.21
N THR A 168 13.07 7.88 19.22
CA THR A 168 13.59 7.13 18.09
C THR A 168 12.52 6.21 17.53
N ASN A 169 12.28 6.35 16.23
CA ASN A 169 11.35 5.54 15.46
C ASN A 169 12.08 4.83 14.31
N TYR A 170 11.47 3.78 13.78
CA TYR A 170 12.05 2.98 12.71
C TYR A 170 10.99 2.50 11.70
N MET A 171 11.47 2.11 10.53
CA MET A 171 10.72 1.41 9.50
C MET A 171 11.58 0.32 8.89
N THR A 172 11.06 -0.89 8.76
CA THR A 172 11.74 -1.98 8.05
C THR A 172 11.25 -2.11 6.62
N GLY A 173 12.06 -2.71 5.75
CA GLY A 173 11.68 -2.94 4.35
C GLY A 173 10.39 -3.77 4.21
N ASN A 174 10.17 -4.75 5.09
CA ASN A 174 8.94 -5.54 5.09
C ASN A 174 7.70 -4.72 5.47
N GLN A 175 7.81 -3.86 6.50
CA GLN A 175 6.72 -2.96 6.90
C GLN A 175 6.37 -1.98 5.77
N TRP A 176 7.39 -1.43 5.12
CA TRP A 176 7.23 -0.54 3.99
C TRP A 176 6.54 -1.23 2.80
N LYS A 177 6.97 -2.44 2.41
CA LYS A 177 6.34 -3.24 1.34
C LYS A 177 4.87 -3.51 1.61
N MET A 178 4.53 -4.00 2.81
CA MET A 178 3.13 -4.24 3.19
C MET A 178 2.28 -2.97 3.14
N ARG A 179 2.83 -1.82 3.59
CA ARG A 179 2.14 -0.52 3.51
C ARG A 179 1.95 -0.08 2.05
N HIS A 180 2.95 -0.26 1.21
CA HIS A 180 2.88 0.11 -0.20
C HIS A 180 1.86 -0.73 -0.96
N GLU A 181 1.91 -2.05 -0.81
CA GLU A 181 0.93 -2.97 -1.39
C GLU A 181 -0.50 -2.62 -0.96
N ARG A 182 -0.69 -2.33 0.33
CA ARG A 182 -2.00 -1.90 0.85
C ARG A 182 -2.47 -0.60 0.21
N ARG A 183 -1.58 0.40 0.05
CA ARG A 183 -1.91 1.67 -0.59
C ARG A 183 -2.23 1.49 -2.08
N GLU A 184 -1.46 0.69 -2.79
CA GLU A 184 -1.72 0.40 -4.20
C GLU A 184 -3.03 -0.38 -4.38
N LYS A 185 -3.33 -1.35 -3.50
CA LYS A 185 -4.66 -1.99 -3.47
C LYS A 185 -5.79 -1.00 -3.24
N ILE A 186 -5.62 -0.02 -2.33
CA ILE A 186 -6.63 1.03 -2.08
C ILE A 186 -6.78 1.97 -3.30
N LYS A 187 -5.69 2.28 -4.01
CA LYS A 187 -5.76 3.09 -5.25
C LYS A 187 -6.45 2.33 -6.38
N MET A 188 -6.17 1.03 -6.52
CA MET A 188 -6.75 0.19 -7.57
C MET A 188 -8.22 -0.12 -7.33
N PHE A 189 -8.64 -0.37 -6.09
CA PHE A 189 -10.01 -0.75 -5.76
C PHE A 189 -10.70 0.32 -4.92
N ARG A 190 -11.76 0.92 -5.48
CA ARG A 190 -12.50 2.00 -4.81
C ARG A 190 -13.11 1.50 -3.49
N PRO A 191 -12.90 2.22 -2.37
CA PRO A 191 -13.45 1.80 -1.09
C PRO A 191 -14.99 1.87 -1.08
N ILE A 192 -15.61 1.03 -0.25
CA ILE A 192 -17.06 1.08 -0.05
C ILE A 192 -17.46 2.45 0.53
N ARG A 193 -18.28 3.20 -0.21
CA ARG A 193 -18.80 4.52 0.20
C ARG A 193 -19.55 4.48 1.53
N ARG A 194 -20.43 3.49 1.74
CA ARG A 194 -21.26 3.35 2.95
C ARG A 194 -20.63 2.33 3.92
N LYS A 195 -19.60 2.75 4.66
CA LYS A 195 -18.84 1.88 5.58
C LYS A 195 -19.71 1.14 6.61
N LYS A 196 -20.81 1.75 7.07
CA LYS A 196 -21.76 1.13 8.02
C LYS A 196 -22.47 -0.12 7.46
N ARG A 197 -22.46 -0.32 6.14
CA ARG A 197 -23.07 -1.48 5.47
C ARG A 197 -22.06 -2.58 5.17
N MET A 198 -20.78 -2.41 5.51
CA MET A 198 -19.77 -3.41 5.24
C MET A 198 -19.98 -4.60 6.17
N ILE A 199 -19.91 -5.81 5.63
CA ILE A 199 -19.78 -7.02 6.45
C ILE A 199 -18.31 -7.34 6.65
N SER A 200 -18.00 -8.17 7.66
CA SER A 200 -16.63 -8.60 7.92
C SER A 200 -16.12 -9.49 6.78
N GLU A 201 -14.80 -9.57 6.62
CA GLU A 201 -14.18 -10.50 5.66
C GLU A 201 -14.56 -11.96 5.97
N LYS A 202 -14.69 -12.29 7.26
CA LYS A 202 -15.17 -13.60 7.73
C LYS A 202 -16.58 -13.91 7.22
N ASP A 203 -17.49 -12.94 7.27
CA ASP A 203 -18.86 -13.13 6.78
C ASP A 203 -18.92 -13.16 5.25
N ALA A 204 -18.05 -12.41 4.56
CA ALA A 204 -17.90 -12.51 3.13
C ALA A 204 -17.45 -13.93 2.70
N LYS A 205 -16.43 -14.49 3.36
CA LYS A 205 -15.95 -15.86 3.13
C LYS A 205 -17.01 -16.91 3.43
N LYS A 206 -17.83 -16.73 4.47
CA LYS A 206 -18.99 -17.60 4.74
C LYS A 206 -20.01 -17.58 3.60
N LEU A 207 -20.28 -16.40 3.02
CA LEU A 207 -21.18 -16.29 1.88
C LEU A 207 -20.64 -17.08 0.69
N LEU A 208 -19.33 -16.98 0.40
CA LEU A 208 -18.68 -17.78 -0.65
C LEU A 208 -18.82 -19.28 -0.42
N LEU A 209 -18.69 -19.73 0.83
CA LEU A 209 -18.81 -21.15 1.18
C LEU A 209 -20.22 -21.70 0.98
N HIS A 210 -21.24 -20.95 1.40
CA HIS A 210 -22.60 -21.44 1.46
C HIS A 210 -23.40 -21.23 0.16
N GLU A 211 -23.16 -20.12 -0.55
CA GLU A 211 -23.92 -19.83 -1.76
C GLU A 211 -23.52 -20.74 -2.92
N LYS A 212 -24.52 -21.09 -3.72
CA LYS A 212 -24.36 -22.04 -4.84
C LYS A 212 -24.08 -21.36 -6.18
N ARG A 213 -24.37 -20.07 -6.32
CA ARG A 213 -24.25 -19.40 -7.61
C ARG A 213 -23.62 -18.03 -7.44
N ALA A 214 -22.87 -17.65 -8.45
CA ALA A 214 -22.26 -16.34 -8.56
C ALA A 214 -22.55 -15.77 -9.94
N VAL A 215 -22.45 -14.45 -10.07
CA VAL A 215 -22.36 -13.77 -11.34
C VAL A 215 -20.89 -13.49 -11.61
N LEU A 216 -20.35 -14.07 -12.67
CA LEU A 216 -19.02 -13.77 -13.18
C LEU A 216 -19.16 -12.74 -14.29
N ALA A 217 -18.45 -11.63 -14.16
CA ALA A 217 -18.32 -10.60 -15.19
C ALA A 217 -16.87 -10.55 -15.70
N VAL A 218 -16.73 -10.55 -17.02
CA VAL A 218 -15.48 -10.43 -17.75
C VAL A 218 -15.51 -9.20 -18.66
N ASN A 219 -14.35 -8.75 -19.11
CA ASN A 219 -14.24 -7.69 -20.12
C ASN A 219 -14.67 -8.25 -21.48
N GLY A 220 -15.92 -8.01 -21.83
CA GLY A 220 -16.48 -8.39 -23.13
C GLY A 220 -16.03 -7.45 -24.26
N ASP A 221 -16.60 -7.67 -25.43
CA ASP A 221 -16.24 -6.90 -26.62
C ASP A 221 -16.82 -5.49 -26.63
N ASP A 222 -16.15 -4.57 -27.34
CA ASP A 222 -16.58 -3.18 -27.58
C ASP A 222 -16.92 -2.36 -26.32
N GLY A 223 -16.27 -2.69 -25.20
CA GLY A 223 -16.48 -2.03 -23.91
C GLY A 223 -17.76 -2.47 -23.18
N TYR A 224 -18.49 -3.47 -23.70
CA TYR A 224 -19.61 -4.08 -22.98
C TYR A 224 -19.09 -5.11 -21.97
N PRO A 225 -19.45 -5.01 -20.68
CA PRO A 225 -19.15 -6.06 -19.72
C PRO A 225 -20.01 -7.29 -20.04
N PHE A 226 -19.38 -8.47 -20.05
CA PHE A 226 -20.10 -9.74 -20.23
C PHE A 226 -20.27 -10.44 -18.88
N ALA A 227 -21.49 -10.39 -18.32
CA ALA A 227 -21.82 -10.96 -17.02
C ALA A 227 -22.81 -12.12 -17.14
N PHE A 228 -22.52 -13.24 -16.49
CA PHE A 228 -23.34 -14.45 -16.57
C PHE A 228 -23.27 -15.28 -15.28
N PRO A 229 -24.34 -16.03 -14.94
CA PRO A 229 -24.34 -16.87 -13.75
C PRO A 229 -23.48 -18.11 -13.93
N ILE A 230 -22.77 -18.50 -12.87
CA ILE A 230 -21.97 -19.73 -12.80
C ILE A 230 -22.17 -20.46 -11.48
N ASN A 231 -22.06 -21.79 -11.53
CA ASN A 231 -21.82 -22.61 -10.35
C ASN A 231 -20.32 -22.55 -10.01
N TYR A 232 -20.00 -22.52 -8.73
CA TYR A 232 -18.62 -22.39 -8.26
C TYR A 232 -18.37 -23.14 -6.94
N PHE A 233 -17.09 -23.34 -6.67
CA PHE A 233 -16.57 -23.83 -5.41
C PHE A 233 -15.53 -22.85 -4.88
N TYR A 234 -15.53 -22.61 -3.58
CA TYR A 234 -14.53 -21.77 -2.91
C TYR A 234 -13.73 -22.64 -1.96
N GLU A 235 -12.41 -22.59 -2.08
CA GLU A 235 -11.47 -23.37 -1.27
C GLU A 235 -10.87 -22.49 -0.17
N PRO A 236 -11.24 -22.68 1.11
CA PRO A 236 -10.78 -21.81 2.20
C PRO A 236 -9.28 -21.81 2.44
N GLU A 237 -8.62 -22.96 2.25
CA GLU A 237 -7.19 -23.12 2.55
C GLU A 237 -6.30 -22.32 1.58
N SER A 238 -6.69 -22.24 0.31
CA SER A 238 -5.97 -21.50 -0.72
C SER A 238 -6.57 -20.12 -1.02
N GLU A 239 -7.75 -19.85 -0.49
CA GLU A 239 -8.58 -18.67 -0.79
C GLU A 239 -8.86 -18.47 -2.30
N LYS A 240 -8.99 -19.59 -3.02
CA LYS A 240 -9.26 -19.61 -4.46
C LYS A 240 -10.70 -19.99 -4.77
N ILE A 241 -11.19 -19.48 -5.90
CA ILE A 241 -12.51 -19.81 -6.43
C ILE A 241 -12.34 -20.62 -7.71
N TYR A 242 -13.03 -21.74 -7.79
CA TYR A 242 -12.99 -22.63 -8.96
C TYR A 242 -14.36 -22.73 -9.61
N PHE A 243 -14.37 -22.80 -10.93
CA PHE A 243 -15.57 -23.09 -11.70
C PHE A 243 -15.19 -23.79 -13.01
N HIS A 244 -16.13 -24.55 -13.55
CA HIS A 244 -15.93 -25.26 -14.80
C HIS A 244 -16.63 -24.55 -15.97
N GLY A 245 -16.27 -24.89 -17.21
CA GLY A 245 -17.08 -24.51 -18.36
C GLY A 245 -16.55 -25.04 -19.69
N ALA A 246 -17.19 -24.60 -20.77
CA ALA A 246 -16.86 -25.02 -22.12
C ALA A 246 -15.48 -24.51 -22.60
N LYS A 247 -14.93 -25.21 -23.61
CA LYS A 247 -13.62 -24.95 -24.24
C LYS A 247 -13.56 -23.74 -25.17
N ALA A 248 -14.72 -23.21 -25.57
CA ALA A 248 -14.83 -22.11 -26.52
C ALA A 248 -16.04 -21.23 -26.21
N GLY A 249 -16.06 -20.03 -26.77
CA GLY A 249 -17.14 -19.05 -26.65
C GLY A 249 -16.68 -17.76 -25.99
N HIS A 250 -17.61 -16.79 -25.90
CA HIS A 250 -17.33 -15.41 -25.49
C HIS A 250 -16.51 -15.30 -24.19
N LYS A 251 -16.83 -16.11 -23.16
CA LYS A 251 -16.03 -16.16 -21.91
C LYS A 251 -14.56 -16.51 -22.17
N VAL A 252 -14.30 -17.56 -22.95
CA VAL A 252 -12.96 -18.07 -23.19
C VAL A 252 -12.14 -17.03 -23.97
N ASP A 253 -12.76 -16.41 -24.96
CA ASP A 253 -12.12 -15.39 -25.78
C ASP A 253 -11.85 -14.10 -24.98
N ALA A 254 -12.78 -13.69 -24.12
CA ALA A 254 -12.60 -12.57 -23.20
C ALA A 254 -11.44 -12.82 -22.21
N LEU A 255 -11.41 -13.99 -21.56
CA LEU A 255 -10.37 -14.36 -20.59
C LEU A 255 -8.97 -14.49 -21.21
N LYS A 256 -8.87 -14.82 -22.50
CA LYS A 256 -7.59 -14.80 -23.23
C LYS A 256 -7.08 -13.39 -23.50
N LYS A 257 -7.98 -12.40 -23.62
CA LYS A 257 -7.62 -10.99 -23.85
C LYS A 257 -7.26 -10.28 -22.54
N ASP A 258 -8.01 -10.55 -21.47
CA ASP A 258 -7.80 -9.96 -20.15
C ASP A 258 -8.24 -10.96 -19.07
N ASP A 259 -7.34 -11.27 -18.15
CA ASP A 259 -7.57 -12.21 -17.06
C ASP A 259 -8.34 -11.59 -15.89
N LYS A 260 -8.58 -10.27 -15.90
CA LYS A 260 -9.33 -9.58 -14.85
C LYS A 260 -10.81 -9.91 -14.89
N VAL A 261 -11.34 -10.26 -13.71
CA VAL A 261 -12.76 -10.59 -13.55
C VAL A 261 -13.38 -9.88 -12.35
N CYS A 262 -14.69 -9.69 -12.42
CA CYS A 262 -15.52 -9.29 -11.30
C CYS A 262 -16.48 -10.44 -10.96
N PHE A 263 -16.34 -11.02 -9.77
CA PHE A 263 -17.10 -12.15 -9.30
C PHE A 263 -18.02 -11.73 -8.15
N THR A 264 -19.33 -11.88 -8.33
CA THR A 264 -20.34 -11.40 -7.36
C THR A 264 -21.16 -12.56 -6.82
N VAL A 265 -21.21 -12.68 -5.51
CA VAL A 265 -22.08 -13.61 -4.80
C VAL A 265 -23.05 -12.81 -3.96
N TYR A 266 -24.32 -13.19 -3.94
CA TYR A 266 -25.33 -12.57 -3.10
C TYR A 266 -26.29 -13.64 -2.56
N GLY A 267 -26.84 -13.39 -1.38
CA GLY A 267 -27.71 -14.34 -0.69
C GLY A 267 -27.77 -14.05 0.81
N ASN A 268 -27.95 -15.10 1.61
CA ASN A 268 -28.19 -15.01 3.06
C ASN A 268 -29.32 -14.03 3.42
N GLU A 269 -30.44 -14.14 2.72
CA GLU A 269 -31.62 -13.29 2.92
C GLU A 269 -32.24 -13.50 4.31
N LYS A 270 -32.53 -12.41 5.02
CA LYS A 270 -33.13 -12.44 6.36
C LYS A 270 -34.21 -11.38 6.52
N HIS A 271 -35.30 -11.74 7.18
CA HIS A 271 -36.31 -10.80 7.65
C HIS A 271 -36.14 -10.56 9.15
N GLU A 272 -36.19 -9.29 9.57
CA GLU A 272 -36.26 -8.91 10.98
C GLU A 272 -37.71 -8.59 11.36
N GLU A 273 -38.06 -8.86 12.62
CA GLU A 273 -39.42 -8.63 13.12
C GLU A 273 -39.76 -7.13 13.07
N GLY A 274 -40.84 -6.79 12.37
CA GLY A 274 -41.27 -5.40 12.17
C GLY A 274 -40.81 -4.76 10.85
N ASP A 275 -39.98 -5.45 10.06
CA ASP A 275 -39.52 -4.96 8.76
C ASP A 275 -40.17 -5.69 7.58
N TRP A 276 -40.66 -4.91 6.60
CA TRP A 276 -41.30 -5.46 5.40
C TRP A 276 -40.30 -5.90 4.33
N ALA A 277 -39.11 -5.29 4.30
CA ALA A 277 -38.07 -5.58 3.33
C ALA A 277 -36.99 -6.49 3.93
N PRO A 278 -36.39 -7.38 3.14
CA PRO A 278 -35.33 -8.24 3.62
C PRO A 278 -34.00 -7.51 3.77
N TYR A 279 -33.13 -8.13 4.56
CA TYR A 279 -31.69 -7.88 4.54
C TYR A 279 -31.04 -8.88 3.59
N LEU A 280 -30.32 -8.37 2.59
CA LEU A 280 -29.56 -9.14 1.63
C LEU A 280 -28.06 -8.88 1.82
N GLN A 281 -27.26 -9.95 1.79
CA GLN A 281 -25.81 -9.85 1.75
C GLN A 281 -25.29 -10.04 0.33
N SER A 282 -24.21 -9.34 0.00
CA SER A 282 -23.47 -9.51 -1.24
C SER A 282 -21.98 -9.37 -1.02
N VAL A 283 -21.20 -10.08 -1.82
CA VAL A 283 -19.74 -10.03 -1.88
C VAL A 283 -19.35 -9.78 -3.32
N VAL A 284 -18.53 -8.76 -3.53
CA VAL A 284 -17.92 -8.43 -4.83
C VAL A 284 -16.43 -8.68 -4.72
N ILE A 285 -15.91 -9.47 -5.64
CA ILE A 285 -14.51 -9.85 -5.76
C ILE A 285 -13.97 -9.32 -7.08
N PHE A 286 -12.83 -8.66 -7.02
CA PHE A 286 -11.97 -8.45 -8.17
C PHE A 286 -10.80 -9.42 -8.09
N GLY A 287 -10.52 -10.10 -9.19
CA GLY A 287 -9.49 -11.12 -9.22
C GLY A 287 -8.98 -11.39 -10.62
N ARG A 288 -8.06 -12.35 -10.71
CA ARG A 288 -7.49 -12.85 -11.96
C ARG A 288 -7.91 -14.29 -12.19
N CYS A 289 -8.44 -14.57 -13.37
CA CYS A 289 -8.98 -15.86 -13.75
C CYS A 289 -8.02 -16.56 -14.73
N HIS A 290 -7.59 -17.77 -14.38
CA HIS A 290 -6.67 -18.58 -15.16
C HIS A 290 -7.28 -19.93 -15.49
N LEU A 291 -6.93 -20.47 -16.65
CA LEU A 291 -7.25 -21.84 -17.04
C LEU A 291 -6.28 -22.81 -16.34
N ILE A 292 -6.80 -23.87 -15.74
CA ILE A 292 -5.98 -24.99 -15.26
C ILE A 292 -5.79 -25.98 -16.40
N GLU A 293 -4.53 -26.18 -16.81
CA GLU A 293 -4.17 -27.09 -17.91
C GLU A 293 -3.94 -28.53 -17.45
N ASP A 294 -3.65 -28.74 -16.16
CA ASP A 294 -3.43 -30.07 -15.59
C ASP A 294 -4.75 -30.85 -15.50
N SER A 295 -4.84 -31.96 -16.24
CA SER A 295 -6.03 -32.80 -16.28
C SER A 295 -6.32 -33.52 -14.97
N GLY A 296 -5.29 -33.87 -14.20
CA GLY A 296 -5.45 -34.53 -12.90
C GLY A 296 -6.02 -33.58 -11.86
N ILE A 297 -5.51 -32.34 -11.82
CA ILE A 297 -6.08 -31.27 -10.98
C ILE A 297 -7.51 -30.95 -11.44
N THR A 298 -7.74 -30.90 -12.75
CA THR A 298 -9.06 -30.64 -13.34
C THR A 298 -10.11 -31.64 -12.85
N GLU A 299 -9.81 -32.94 -12.94
CA GLU A 299 -10.74 -33.98 -12.50
C GLU A 299 -11.02 -33.89 -10.99
N ALA A 300 -9.97 -33.77 -10.17
CA ALA A 300 -10.10 -33.69 -8.72
C ALA A 300 -10.97 -32.50 -8.28
N LYS A 301 -10.76 -31.32 -8.88
CA LYS A 301 -11.51 -30.11 -8.53
C LYS A 301 -12.91 -30.07 -9.12
N VAL A 302 -13.15 -30.64 -10.30
CA VAL A 302 -14.52 -30.81 -10.82
C VAL A 302 -15.32 -31.76 -9.94
N ARG A 303 -14.69 -32.79 -9.38
CA ARG A 303 -15.31 -33.70 -8.40
C ARG A 303 -15.71 -32.98 -7.12
N GLU A 304 -14.80 -32.22 -6.50
CA GLU A 304 -15.12 -31.38 -5.32
C GLU A 304 -16.25 -30.39 -5.62
N LEU A 305 -16.23 -29.78 -6.81
CA LEU A 305 -17.29 -28.90 -7.26
C LEU A 305 -18.62 -29.65 -7.36
N ALA A 306 -18.66 -30.83 -7.98
CA ALA A 306 -19.87 -31.63 -8.15
C ALA A 306 -20.46 -32.09 -6.81
N GLU A 307 -19.64 -32.47 -5.83
CA GLU A 307 -20.08 -32.84 -4.48
C GLU A 307 -20.86 -31.73 -3.76
N LYS A 308 -20.64 -30.46 -4.14
CA LYS A 308 -21.42 -29.32 -3.61
C LYS A 308 -22.86 -29.25 -4.17
N TYR A 309 -23.13 -29.82 -5.35
CA TYR A 309 -24.42 -29.67 -6.05
C TYR A 309 -25.21 -30.96 -6.19
N TYR A 310 -24.54 -32.11 -6.28
CA TYR A 310 -25.17 -33.40 -6.56
C TYR A 310 -25.17 -34.32 -5.33
N PRO A 311 -26.23 -35.14 -5.16
CA PRO A 311 -26.47 -35.85 -3.91
C PRO A 311 -25.69 -37.15 -3.72
N THR A 312 -25.24 -37.82 -4.79
CA THR A 312 -24.59 -39.14 -4.70
C THR A 312 -23.24 -39.17 -5.42
N LYS A 313 -22.28 -39.94 -4.88
CA LYS A 313 -20.92 -40.02 -5.45
C LYS A 313 -20.91 -40.81 -6.76
N GLU A 314 -21.78 -41.81 -6.86
CA GLU A 314 -21.90 -42.69 -8.02
C GLU A 314 -22.36 -41.93 -9.27
N GLU A 315 -23.32 -40.99 -9.12
CA GLU A 315 -23.77 -40.12 -10.22
C GLU A 315 -22.66 -39.15 -10.66
N ILE A 316 -21.89 -38.62 -9.70
CA ILE A 316 -20.75 -37.73 -9.99
C ILE A 316 -19.66 -38.49 -10.77
N ASP A 317 -19.31 -39.69 -10.33
CA ASP A 317 -18.30 -40.54 -11.00
C ASP A 317 -18.70 -40.86 -12.45
N ALA A 318 -19.97 -41.21 -12.66
CA ALA A 318 -20.51 -41.54 -13.98
C ALA A 318 -20.47 -40.33 -14.93
N GLU A 319 -20.89 -39.15 -14.46
CA GLU A 319 -20.92 -37.93 -15.27
C GLU A 319 -19.50 -37.44 -15.62
N ILE A 320 -18.59 -37.47 -14.64
CA ILE A 320 -17.18 -37.11 -14.86
C ILE A 320 -16.56 -38.05 -15.90
N ALA A 321 -16.78 -39.36 -15.80
CA ALA A 321 -16.25 -40.31 -16.77
C ALA A 321 -16.77 -40.06 -18.21
N ALA A 322 -18.01 -39.59 -18.35
CA ALA A 322 -18.62 -39.27 -19.63
C ALA A 322 -18.06 -37.98 -20.25
N ASP A 323 -18.05 -36.88 -19.49
CA ASP A 323 -17.96 -35.53 -20.05
C ASP A 323 -16.72 -34.72 -19.66
N ILE A 324 -15.86 -35.20 -18.76
CA ILE A 324 -14.68 -34.43 -18.29
C ILE A 324 -13.78 -33.96 -19.44
N LYS A 325 -13.71 -34.74 -20.54
CA LYS A 325 -12.91 -34.39 -21.73
C LYS A 325 -13.42 -33.13 -22.44
N ALA A 326 -14.70 -32.76 -22.28
CA ALA A 326 -15.29 -31.56 -22.88
C ALA A 326 -15.20 -30.33 -21.95
N VAL A 327 -14.78 -30.52 -20.70
CA VAL A 327 -14.78 -29.50 -19.65
C VAL A 327 -13.40 -28.85 -19.50
N GLN A 328 -13.40 -27.58 -19.14
CA GLN A 328 -12.24 -26.84 -18.64
C GLN A 328 -12.50 -26.38 -17.22
N LEU A 329 -11.44 -26.36 -16.41
CA LEU A 329 -11.46 -25.80 -15.07
C LEU A 329 -10.76 -24.45 -15.05
N TYR A 330 -11.39 -23.49 -14.40
CA TYR A 330 -10.86 -22.15 -14.21
C TYR A 330 -10.68 -21.88 -12.72
N GLU A 331 -9.63 -21.14 -12.40
CA GLU A 331 -9.29 -20.68 -11.06
C GLU A 331 -9.28 -19.16 -11.02
N ILE A 332 -9.91 -18.56 -10.02
CA ILE A 332 -9.83 -17.14 -9.72
C ILE A 332 -8.98 -16.92 -8.47
N THR A 333 -7.88 -16.20 -8.64
CA THR A 333 -7.10 -15.63 -7.54
C THR A 333 -7.72 -14.29 -7.12
N ILE A 334 -8.03 -14.16 -5.82
CA ILE A 334 -8.68 -12.97 -5.25
C ILE A 334 -7.65 -11.84 -5.08
N GLU A 335 -7.80 -10.72 -5.79
CA GLU A 335 -6.98 -9.51 -5.59
C GLU A 335 -7.62 -8.54 -4.59
N HIS A 336 -8.95 -8.48 -4.59
CA HIS A 336 -9.75 -7.67 -3.67
C HIS A 336 -11.12 -8.29 -3.43
N MET A 337 -11.58 -8.25 -2.18
CA MET A 337 -12.90 -8.70 -1.79
C MET A 337 -13.56 -7.65 -0.90
N SER A 338 -14.83 -7.37 -1.18
CA SER A 338 -15.62 -6.47 -0.35
C SER A 338 -17.06 -6.98 -0.23
N GLY A 339 -17.58 -6.98 1.00
CA GLY A 339 -18.93 -7.44 1.28
C GLY A 339 -19.83 -6.33 1.81
N LYS A 340 -21.13 -6.44 1.55
CA LYS A 340 -22.16 -5.52 2.05
C LYS A 340 -23.40 -6.25 2.52
N GLN A 341 -24.06 -5.70 3.54
CA GLN A 341 -25.44 -6.00 3.90
C GLN A 341 -26.31 -4.78 3.59
N ILE A 342 -27.39 -5.00 2.85
CA ILE A 342 -28.35 -3.97 2.48
C ILE A 342 -29.70 -4.38 3.03
N HIS A 343 -30.40 -3.42 3.61
CA HIS A 343 -31.82 -3.52 3.87
C HIS A 343 -32.55 -2.96 2.65
N GLU A 344 -33.34 -3.78 1.96
CA GLU A 344 -33.99 -3.44 0.69
C GLU A 344 -35.30 -2.64 0.85
N LYS A 345 -35.29 -1.70 1.80
CA LYS A 345 -36.39 -0.75 2.07
C LYS A 345 -36.52 0.32 1.00
#